data_AF-A0A972DEW0-F1
#
_entry.id   AF-A0A972DEW0-F1
#
_cell.length_a   1.000
_cell.length_b   1.000
_cell.length_c   1.000
_cell.angle_alpha   90.00
_cell.angle_beta   90.00
_cell.angle_gamma   90.00
#
_symmetry.space_group_name_H-M   'P 1'
#
loop_
_entity.id
_entity.type
_entity.pdbx_description
1 polymer ?
#
loop_
_entity_poly.entity_id
_entity_poly.type
_entity_poly.pdbx_seq_one_letter_code
_entity_poly.pdbx_strand_id
1 'polypeptide(L)'
;MNILLVGNPNVGKSALFGHLTGVSVQTSNYPGTTVEFTSGYLTMKNEKHTVWDVPGIYRLDPESEAEKTALRMLEKGDVLVNVVDAANLERNLNLTLQLMEYGKPVILALNMWDDALKKGIRIDVKKLEKLLKVSVIPTNGLTGEGVKLLSEKCMTAKPVFVPKMTSDARWKKLGEITEKVQNMTNRKPTFIERLQDFTVHPVFGLPLALVVLFALFNLISFLGEYMTKGLEALFSRCYTPLILKLSEILGKQSFWHELLIGTVENNALNYERAMGVLTTGLFVSLGVVFPYILLFYIVFGF
;
A
#
# COMPACT_ATOMS: atom_id res chain seq x y z
N MET A 1 29.10 -6.79 4.94
CA MET A 1 28.88 -5.41 4.43
C MET A 1 27.55 -4.90 4.98
N ASN A 2 27.55 -3.68 5.49
CA ASN A 2 26.37 -2.97 5.97
C ASN A 2 25.91 -1.96 4.92
N ILE A 3 24.73 -2.19 4.35
CA ILE A 3 24.05 -1.32 3.39
C ILE A 3 23.02 -0.50 4.15
N LEU A 4 23.10 0.82 4.08
CA LEU A 4 22.15 1.71 4.75
C LEU A 4 21.26 2.39 3.72
N LEU A 5 19.95 2.23 3.87
CA LEU A 5 18.96 3.03 3.14
C LEU A 5 18.78 4.36 3.86
N VAL A 6 19.14 5.43 3.19
CA VAL A 6 19.12 6.80 3.72
C VAL A 6 18.28 7.65 2.76
N GLY A 7 17.66 8.71 3.25
CA GLY A 7 16.79 9.54 2.41
C GLY A 7 15.77 10.29 3.23
N ASN A 8 15.18 11.31 2.61
CA ASN A 8 14.11 12.10 3.23
C ASN A 8 12.94 11.20 3.71
N PRO A 9 12.16 11.63 4.71
CA PRO A 9 10.88 11.02 5.02
C PRO A 9 9.99 10.87 3.76
N ASN A 10 9.21 9.78 3.71
CA ASN A 10 8.22 9.51 2.66
C ASN A 10 8.74 9.34 1.22
N VAL A 11 10.03 9.06 1.01
CA VAL A 11 10.61 8.76 -0.32
C VAL A 11 10.53 7.28 -0.73
N GLY A 12 9.85 6.45 0.07
CA GLY A 12 9.69 5.01 -0.20
C GLY A 12 10.88 4.13 0.22
N LYS A 13 11.69 4.55 1.21
CA LYS A 13 12.78 3.73 1.78
C LYS A 13 12.31 2.36 2.25
N SER A 14 11.29 2.30 3.10
CA SER A 14 10.82 1.04 3.70
C SER A 14 10.24 0.06 2.67
N ALA A 15 9.68 0.58 1.57
CA ALA A 15 9.21 -0.24 0.46
C ALA A 15 10.39 -0.87 -0.32
N LEU A 16 11.43 -0.09 -0.63
CA LEU A 16 12.67 -0.63 -1.21
C LEU A 16 13.39 -1.57 -0.25
N PHE A 17 13.38 -1.28 1.06
CA PHE A 17 13.90 -2.16 2.10
C PHE A 17 13.24 -3.54 2.03
N GLY A 18 11.90 -3.59 2.00
CA GLY A 18 11.15 -4.83 1.88
C GLY A 18 11.55 -5.65 0.64
N HIS A 19 11.75 -5.00 -0.51
CA HIS A 19 12.22 -5.69 -1.72
C HIS A 19 13.66 -6.19 -1.63
N LEU A 20 14.54 -5.49 -0.88
CA LEU A 20 15.93 -5.90 -0.69
C LEU A 20 16.09 -7.05 0.31
N THR A 21 15.26 -7.09 1.36
CA THR A 21 15.42 -8.04 2.47
C THR A 21 14.41 -9.19 2.48
N GLY A 22 13.29 -9.04 1.77
CA GLY A 22 12.18 -10.00 1.83
C GLY A 22 11.54 -10.07 3.22
N VAL A 23 11.22 -11.29 3.66
CA VAL A 23 10.41 -11.56 4.87
C VAL A 23 11.19 -11.58 6.20
N SER A 24 12.52 -11.66 6.19
CA SER A 24 13.32 -11.80 7.40
C SER A 24 13.82 -10.44 7.91
N VAL A 25 12.94 -9.73 8.60
CA VAL A 25 13.15 -8.36 9.08
C VAL A 25 13.11 -8.32 10.61
N GLN A 26 14.02 -7.56 11.23
CA GLN A 26 14.07 -7.28 12.65
C GLN A 26 13.89 -5.78 12.90
N THR A 27 12.88 -5.41 13.68
CA THR A 27 12.66 -4.04 14.15
C THR A 27 13.11 -3.94 15.60
N SER A 28 13.87 -2.91 15.93
CA SER A 28 14.38 -2.66 17.29
C SER A 28 14.54 -1.17 17.55
N ASN A 29 14.73 -0.79 18.81
CA ASN A 29 15.07 0.57 19.20
C ASN A 29 16.58 0.77 19.18
N TYR A 30 17.04 1.91 18.67
CA TYR A 30 18.46 2.22 18.70
C TYR A 30 18.92 2.45 20.16
N PRO A 31 20.04 1.83 20.60
CA PRO A 31 20.44 1.84 22.01
C PRO A 31 20.43 3.23 22.64
N GLY A 32 19.73 3.35 23.78
CA GLY A 32 19.61 4.61 24.52
C GLY A 32 18.64 5.63 23.91
N THR A 33 17.80 5.23 22.95
CA THR A 33 16.82 6.11 22.30
C THR A 33 15.48 5.42 22.08
N THR A 34 14.43 6.20 21.83
CA THR A 34 13.10 5.71 21.39
C THR A 34 12.98 5.63 19.86
N VAL A 35 14.09 5.77 19.14
CA VAL A 35 14.10 5.79 17.68
C VAL A 35 14.16 4.35 17.18
N GLU A 36 13.08 3.91 16.56
CA GLU A 36 13.01 2.62 15.90
C GLU A 36 13.89 2.58 14.65
N PHE A 37 14.54 1.45 14.43
CA PHE A 37 15.20 1.13 13.18
C PHE A 37 14.88 -0.30 12.77
N THR A 38 14.94 -0.55 11.47
CA THR A 38 14.64 -1.85 10.90
C THR A 38 15.88 -2.39 10.19
N SER A 39 16.18 -3.66 10.40
CA SER A 39 17.31 -4.33 9.77
C SER A 39 16.89 -5.67 9.18
N GLY A 40 17.55 -6.09 8.12
CA GLY A 40 17.29 -7.34 7.44
C GLY A 40 18.50 -7.80 6.65
N TYR A 41 18.37 -8.89 5.89
CA TYR A 41 19.47 -9.48 5.15
C TYR A 41 19.21 -9.51 3.66
N LEU A 42 20.17 -9.02 2.89
CA LEU A 42 20.26 -9.22 1.45
C LEU A 42 21.24 -10.36 1.18
N THR A 43 20.79 -11.41 0.49
CA THR A 43 21.68 -12.50 0.07
C THR A 43 22.06 -12.31 -1.40
N MET A 44 23.35 -12.18 -1.67
CA MET A 44 23.91 -11.97 -3.01
C MET A 44 25.11 -12.89 -3.18
N LYS A 45 25.15 -13.69 -4.25
CA LYS A 45 26.25 -14.63 -4.53
C LYS A 45 26.62 -15.53 -3.32
N ASN A 46 25.62 -16.01 -2.59
CA ASN A 46 25.75 -16.79 -1.34
C ASN A 46 26.38 -16.06 -0.13
N GLU A 47 26.61 -14.75 -0.23
CA GLU A 47 27.01 -13.92 0.91
C GLU A 47 25.82 -13.16 1.49
N LYS A 48 25.77 -13.07 2.82
CA LYS A 48 24.76 -12.28 3.54
C LYS A 48 25.30 -10.88 3.82
N HIS A 49 24.57 -9.88 3.37
CA HIS A 49 24.83 -8.47 3.67
C HIS A 49 23.70 -7.92 4.54
N THR A 50 24.02 -7.10 5.52
CA THR A 50 23.02 -6.51 6.41
C THR A 50 22.49 -5.24 5.76
N VAL A 51 21.18 -5.10 5.67
CA VAL A 51 20.50 -3.89 5.17
C VAL A 51 19.81 -3.21 6.34
N TRP A 52 20.00 -1.91 6.49
CA TRP A 52 19.45 -1.10 7.57
C TRP A 52 18.56 -0.02 6.96
N ASP A 53 17.30 0.08 7.39
CA ASP A 53 16.45 1.24 7.12
C ASP A 53 16.77 2.31 8.17
N VAL A 54 17.38 3.41 7.72
CA VAL A 54 17.76 4.52 8.59
C VAL A 54 16.56 5.46 8.74
N PRO A 55 16.30 6.01 9.94
CA PRO A 55 15.29 7.04 10.14
C PRO A 55 15.39 8.14 9.08
N GLY A 56 14.24 8.60 8.57
CA GLY A 56 14.21 9.61 7.53
C GLY A 56 14.81 10.93 8.01
N ILE A 57 15.82 11.43 7.30
CA ILE A 57 16.52 12.69 7.61
C ILE A 57 16.52 13.60 6.39
N TYR A 58 16.55 14.92 6.61
CA TYR A 58 16.64 15.91 5.53
C TYR A 58 18.05 16.50 5.34
N ARG A 59 18.89 16.36 6.36
CA ARG A 59 20.23 16.95 6.45
C ARG A 59 21.10 16.14 7.41
N LEU A 60 22.41 16.37 7.37
CA LEU A 60 23.40 15.77 8.26
C LEU A 60 23.77 16.66 9.46
N ASP A 61 23.12 17.80 9.62
CA ASP A 61 23.22 18.65 10.81
C ASP A 61 21.98 18.40 11.70
N PRO A 62 22.11 17.62 12.79
CA PRO A 62 20.96 17.03 13.47
C PRO A 62 20.28 18.01 14.43
N GLU A 63 18.99 18.24 14.25
CA GLU A 63 18.16 19.03 15.18
C GLU A 63 17.27 18.13 16.04
N SER A 64 17.08 16.86 15.64
CA SER A 64 16.23 15.89 16.34
C SER A 64 16.99 14.64 16.79
N GLU A 65 16.46 13.91 17.78
CA GLU A 65 17.03 12.62 18.21
C GLU A 65 17.06 11.57 17.10
N ALA A 66 16.05 11.59 16.21
CA ALA A 66 16.03 10.72 15.02
C ALA A 66 17.21 11.02 14.08
N GLU A 67 17.51 12.29 13.85
CA GLU A 67 18.65 12.71 13.02
C GLU A 67 20.00 12.38 13.68
N LYS A 68 20.13 12.58 15.00
CA LYS A 68 21.33 12.15 15.76
C LYS A 68 21.54 10.64 15.66
N THR A 69 20.47 9.85 15.79
CA THR A 69 20.52 8.40 15.62
C THR A 69 20.92 8.01 14.21
N ALA A 70 20.34 8.65 13.19
CA ALA A 70 20.69 8.39 11.80
C ALA A 70 22.19 8.63 11.53
N LEU A 71 22.77 9.73 12.05
CA LEU A 71 24.20 9.99 11.93
C LEU A 71 25.07 8.91 12.60
N ARG A 72 24.69 8.44 13.80
CA ARG A 72 25.37 7.32 14.46
C ARG A 72 25.28 6.02 13.65
N MET A 73 24.19 5.81 12.93
CA MET A 73 24.04 4.66 12.04
C MET A 73 24.96 4.80 10.81
N LEU A 74 25.04 5.98 10.20
CA LEU A 74 25.87 6.23 9.00
C LEU A 74 27.34 5.84 9.19
N GLU A 75 27.89 6.02 10.38
CA GLU A 75 29.28 5.61 10.70
C GLU A 75 29.52 4.12 10.43
N LYS A 76 28.53 3.28 10.77
CA LYS A 76 28.55 1.81 10.62
C LYS A 76 28.27 1.34 9.18
N GLY A 77 27.87 2.24 8.29
CA GLY A 77 27.55 1.92 6.90
C GLY A 77 28.80 1.79 6.03
N ASP A 78 28.86 0.71 5.26
CA ASP A 78 29.89 0.52 4.23
C ASP A 78 29.45 1.18 2.91
N VAL A 79 28.15 1.10 2.59
CA VAL A 79 27.55 1.69 1.39
C VAL A 79 26.22 2.35 1.77
N LEU A 80 26.02 3.57 1.27
CA LEU A 80 24.81 4.35 1.48
C LEU A 80 23.96 4.32 0.21
N VAL A 81 22.77 3.73 0.29
CA VAL A 81 21.76 3.83 -0.76
C VAL A 81 20.88 5.01 -0.41
N ASN A 82 21.12 6.13 -1.08
CA ASN A 82 20.31 7.32 -0.92
C ASN A 82 19.04 7.22 -1.79
N VAL A 83 17.90 7.03 -1.14
CA VAL A 83 16.59 6.96 -1.78
C VAL A 83 16.05 8.37 -1.98
N VAL A 84 15.78 8.71 -3.23
CA VAL A 84 15.37 10.05 -3.66
C VAL A 84 14.05 9.95 -4.41
N ASP A 85 13.06 10.75 -4.00
CA ASP A 85 11.83 10.93 -4.76
C ASP A 85 12.11 11.69 -6.06
N ALA A 86 11.93 10.98 -7.19
CA ALA A 86 12.14 11.49 -8.53
C ALA A 86 11.22 12.67 -8.88
N ALA A 87 10.03 12.78 -8.30
CA ALA A 87 9.12 13.90 -8.54
C ALA A 87 9.57 15.19 -7.83
N ASN A 88 10.43 15.08 -6.81
CA ASN A 88 10.91 16.20 -5.99
C ASN A 88 12.45 16.21 -5.95
N LEU A 89 13.09 16.10 -7.11
CA LEU A 89 14.53 15.86 -7.24
C LEU A 89 15.40 16.88 -6.50
N GLU A 90 15.18 18.18 -6.68
CA GLU A 90 16.00 19.25 -6.11
C GLU A 90 16.09 19.19 -4.58
N ARG A 91 14.92 19.08 -3.92
CA ARG A 91 14.80 18.97 -2.47
C ARG A 91 15.54 17.76 -1.91
N ASN A 92 15.52 16.65 -2.63
CA ASN A 92 16.14 15.40 -2.19
C ASN A 92 17.65 15.34 -2.51
N LEU A 93 18.10 15.98 -3.58
CA LEU A 93 19.52 16.05 -3.93
C LEU A 93 20.34 16.84 -2.90
N ASN A 94 19.71 17.71 -2.09
CA ASN A 94 20.39 18.39 -0.98
C ASN A 94 21.03 17.42 0.02
N LEU A 95 20.29 16.39 0.45
CA LEU A 95 20.84 15.33 1.31
C LEU A 95 21.90 14.51 0.56
N THR A 96 21.68 14.25 -0.73
CA THR A 96 22.63 13.51 -1.57
C THR A 96 24.02 14.15 -1.54
N LEU A 97 24.11 15.46 -1.77
CA LEU A 97 25.38 16.17 -1.76
C LEU A 97 26.06 16.12 -0.39
N GLN A 98 25.30 16.22 0.70
CA GLN A 98 25.85 16.08 2.06
C GLN A 98 26.39 14.67 2.34
N LEU A 99 25.68 13.63 1.90
CA LEU A 99 26.16 12.24 2.02
C LEU A 99 27.43 12.00 1.20
N MET A 100 27.57 12.66 0.05
CA MET A 100 28.80 12.61 -0.75
C MET A 100 29.95 13.38 -0.07
N GLU A 101 29.68 14.54 0.52
CA GLU A 101 30.63 15.32 1.33
C GLU A 101 31.10 14.53 2.57
N TYR A 102 30.27 13.62 3.09
CA TYR A 102 30.61 12.72 4.20
C TYR A 102 31.66 11.66 3.84
N GLY A 103 31.84 11.36 2.54
CA GLY A 103 32.97 10.56 2.04
C GLY A 103 32.75 9.04 2.03
N LYS A 104 31.53 8.56 2.29
CA LYS A 104 31.16 7.13 2.12
C LYS A 104 30.76 6.85 0.67
N PRO A 105 30.83 5.58 0.20
CA PRO A 105 30.24 5.17 -1.07
C PRO A 105 28.73 5.45 -1.08
N VAL A 106 28.26 6.23 -2.05
CA VAL A 106 26.84 6.57 -2.23
C VAL A 106 26.34 6.01 -3.55
N ILE A 107 25.14 5.44 -3.53
CA ILE A 107 24.34 5.12 -4.72
C ILE A 107 23.02 5.86 -4.61
N LEU A 108 22.55 6.41 -5.73
CA LEU A 108 21.24 7.07 -5.80
C LEU A 108 20.18 6.08 -6.29
N ALA A 109 19.22 5.77 -5.44
CA ALA A 109 17.97 5.09 -5.83
C ALA A 109 16.93 6.17 -6.15
N LEU A 110 16.73 6.44 -7.44
CA LEU A 110 15.79 7.44 -7.94
C LEU A 110 14.38 6.83 -7.96
N ASN A 111 13.74 6.86 -6.79
CA ASN A 111 12.50 6.17 -6.50
C ASN A 111 11.26 6.97 -6.93
N MET A 112 10.10 6.31 -6.94
CA MET A 112 8.84 6.88 -7.44
C MET A 112 8.99 7.32 -8.91
N TRP A 113 9.75 6.53 -9.68
CA TRP A 113 10.07 6.83 -11.07
C TRP A 113 8.82 6.95 -11.95
N ASP A 114 7.86 6.06 -11.74
CA ASP A 114 6.57 6.07 -12.44
C ASP A 114 5.74 7.31 -12.09
N ASP A 115 5.73 7.75 -10.84
CA ASP A 115 5.02 8.95 -10.41
C ASP A 115 5.63 10.23 -11.00
N ALA A 116 6.96 10.30 -11.10
CA ALA A 116 7.62 11.39 -11.83
C ALA A 116 7.17 11.44 -13.30
N LEU A 117 7.15 10.29 -13.98
CA LEU A 117 6.68 10.21 -15.37
C LEU A 117 5.19 10.53 -15.53
N LYS A 118 4.34 10.14 -14.57
CA LYS A 118 2.91 10.53 -14.52
C LYS A 118 2.76 12.05 -14.43
N LYS A 119 3.57 12.70 -13.59
CA LYS A 119 3.63 14.18 -13.44
C LYS A 119 4.30 14.91 -14.62
N GLY A 120 4.70 14.19 -15.66
CA GLY A 120 5.38 14.78 -16.82
C GLY A 120 6.84 15.18 -16.56
N ILE A 121 7.41 14.77 -15.42
CA ILE A 121 8.80 15.04 -15.05
C ILE A 121 9.67 13.96 -15.71
N ARG A 122 10.58 14.39 -16.60
CA ARG A 122 11.58 13.51 -17.20
C ARG A 122 12.96 13.87 -16.66
N ILE A 123 13.70 12.87 -16.20
CA ILE A 123 15.07 13.05 -15.69
C ILE A 123 16.04 12.29 -16.60
N ASP A 124 17.07 12.98 -17.08
CA ASP A 124 18.19 12.34 -17.77
C ASP A 124 19.11 11.66 -16.74
N VAL A 125 18.84 10.37 -16.50
CA VAL A 125 19.56 9.53 -15.53
C VAL A 125 21.06 9.47 -15.83
N LYS A 126 21.43 9.33 -17.10
CA LYS A 126 22.85 9.24 -17.50
C LYS A 126 23.58 10.55 -17.26
N LYS A 127 22.92 11.68 -17.55
CA LYS A 127 23.49 13.00 -17.27
C LYS A 127 23.59 13.27 -15.77
N LEU A 128 22.60 12.85 -14.97
CA LEU A 128 22.66 12.95 -13.52
C LEU A 128 23.80 12.10 -12.93
N GLU A 129 23.95 10.85 -13.38
CA GLU A 129 25.08 9.97 -13.01
C GLU A 129 26.43 10.61 -13.37
N LYS A 130 26.55 11.21 -14.56
CA LYS A 130 27.78 11.91 -14.97
C LYS A 130 28.10 13.14 -14.10
N LEU A 131 27.08 13.93 -13.74
CA LEU A 131 27.24 15.14 -12.94
C LEU A 131 27.59 14.82 -11.48
N LEU A 132 26.95 13.82 -10.90
CA LEU A 132 27.19 13.39 -9.52
C LEU A 132 28.39 12.43 -9.39
N LYS A 133 28.76 11.73 -10.46
CA LYS A 133 29.78 10.68 -10.49
C LYS A 133 29.46 9.47 -9.59
N VAL A 134 28.19 9.27 -9.26
CA VAL A 134 27.66 8.12 -8.51
C VAL A 134 26.65 7.38 -9.36
N SER A 135 26.50 6.08 -9.15
CA SER A 135 25.47 5.31 -9.86
C SER A 135 24.07 5.81 -9.49
N VAL A 136 23.25 6.01 -10.52
CA VAL A 136 21.85 6.43 -10.39
C VAL A 136 20.97 5.34 -10.99
N ILE A 137 20.12 4.74 -10.16
CA ILE A 137 19.23 3.64 -10.57
C ILE A 137 17.80 4.14 -10.40
N PRO A 138 17.00 4.26 -11.48
CA PRO A 138 15.56 4.43 -11.37
C PRO A 138 14.94 3.23 -10.68
N THR A 139 14.09 3.49 -9.68
CA THR A 139 13.42 2.44 -8.93
C THR A 139 11.94 2.73 -8.72
N ASN A 140 11.20 1.67 -8.43
CA ASN A 140 9.83 1.78 -7.92
C ASN A 140 9.70 0.89 -6.67
N GLY A 141 9.51 1.53 -5.52
CA GLY A 141 9.37 0.85 -4.24
C GLY A 141 8.10 0.01 -4.10
N LEU A 142 7.06 0.25 -4.90
CA LEU A 142 5.82 -0.56 -4.88
C LEU A 142 5.94 -1.82 -5.75
N THR A 143 6.60 -1.72 -6.89
CA THR A 143 6.71 -2.85 -7.85
C THR A 143 8.02 -3.63 -7.70
N GLY A 144 9.03 -3.05 -7.06
CA GLY A 144 10.38 -3.61 -6.95
C GLY A 144 11.24 -3.40 -8.20
N GLU A 145 10.77 -2.62 -9.18
CA GLU A 145 11.55 -2.30 -10.38
C GLU A 145 12.86 -1.61 -10.01
N GLY A 146 13.96 -2.02 -10.66
CA GLY A 146 15.30 -1.47 -10.43
C GLY A 146 16.03 -2.03 -9.21
N VAL A 147 15.36 -2.72 -8.29
CA VAL A 147 15.98 -3.23 -7.04
C VAL A 147 17.11 -4.22 -7.31
N LYS A 148 16.96 -5.10 -8.30
CA LYS A 148 18.03 -6.03 -8.68
C LYS A 148 19.30 -5.28 -9.10
N LEU A 149 19.18 -4.33 -10.04
CA LEU A 149 20.31 -3.53 -10.49
C LEU A 149 20.91 -2.69 -9.36
N LEU A 150 20.06 -2.14 -8.48
CA LEU A 150 20.49 -1.40 -7.29
C LEU A 150 21.38 -2.28 -6.39
N SER A 151 20.92 -3.49 -6.07
CA SER A 151 21.68 -4.42 -5.22
C SER A 151 23.02 -4.85 -5.84
N GLU A 152 23.08 -5.04 -7.16
CA GLU A 152 24.33 -5.34 -7.87
C GLU A 152 25.31 -4.15 -7.79
N LYS A 153 24.80 -2.92 -7.96
CA LYS A 153 25.63 -1.71 -7.90
C LYS A 153 26.17 -1.46 -6.50
N CYS A 154 25.42 -1.78 -5.44
CA CYS A 154 25.89 -1.69 -4.04
C CYS A 154 27.22 -2.39 -3.82
N MET A 155 27.43 -3.55 -4.47
CA MET A 155 28.65 -4.35 -4.32
C MET A 155 29.89 -3.71 -4.96
N THR A 156 29.71 -2.70 -5.81
CA THR A 156 30.79 -2.07 -6.60
C THR A 156 30.93 -0.57 -6.34
N ALA A 157 30.13 -0.03 -5.41
CA ALA A 157 30.15 1.39 -5.07
C ALA A 157 31.52 1.83 -4.55
N LYS A 158 31.94 3.02 -4.96
CA LYS A 158 33.16 3.66 -4.49
C LYS A 158 32.85 5.07 -3.99
N PRO A 159 33.59 5.56 -2.98
CA PRO A 159 33.40 6.92 -2.53
C PRO A 159 33.86 7.90 -3.63
N VAL A 160 33.13 8.99 -3.77
CA VAL A 160 33.49 10.11 -4.64
C VAL A 160 33.92 11.25 -3.74
N PHE A 161 35.12 11.79 -3.95
CA PHE A 161 35.56 12.97 -3.22
C PHE A 161 34.73 14.19 -3.65
N VAL A 162 33.99 14.76 -2.71
CA VAL A 162 33.27 16.03 -2.86
C VAL A 162 33.73 16.96 -1.74
N PRO A 163 34.29 18.14 -2.06
CA PRO A 163 34.69 19.09 -1.03
C PRO A 163 33.46 19.59 -0.28
N LYS A 164 33.61 19.85 1.02
CA LYS A 164 32.55 20.48 1.84
C LYS A 164 32.13 21.80 1.22
N MET A 165 30.82 22.03 1.13
CA MET A 165 30.23 23.23 0.56
C MET A 165 29.44 23.98 1.62
N THR A 166 29.33 25.30 1.49
CA THR A 166 28.35 26.09 2.26
C THR A 166 26.94 25.78 1.75
N SER A 167 25.92 26.05 2.57
CA SER A 167 24.52 25.84 2.20
C SER A 167 24.15 26.56 0.90
N ASP A 168 24.56 27.81 0.71
CA ASP A 168 24.26 28.59 -0.50
C ASP A 168 24.93 28.03 -1.75
N ALA A 169 26.21 27.64 -1.63
CA ALA A 169 26.93 27.01 -2.73
C ALA A 169 26.31 25.66 -3.13
N ARG A 170 25.80 24.91 -2.15
CA ARG A 170 25.09 23.65 -2.38
C ARG A 170 23.78 23.90 -3.12
N TRP A 171 22.94 24.83 -2.66
CA TRP A 171 21.68 25.18 -3.33
C TRP A 171 21.88 25.66 -4.78
N LYS A 172 22.89 26.50 -5.02
CA LYS A 172 23.24 26.90 -6.38
C LYS A 172 23.61 25.70 -7.26
N LYS A 173 24.46 24.80 -6.76
CA LYS A 173 24.86 23.59 -7.48
C LYS A 173 23.67 22.64 -7.73
N LEU A 174 22.73 22.54 -6.79
CA LEU A 174 21.50 21.77 -6.96
C LEU A 174 20.67 22.31 -8.10
N GLY A 175 20.40 23.62 -8.12
CA GLY A 175 19.68 24.28 -9.22
C GLY A 175 20.34 24.06 -10.58
N GLU A 176 21.67 24.18 -10.65
CA GLU A 176 22.41 23.91 -11.89
C GLU A 176 22.31 22.44 -12.35
N ILE A 177 22.28 21.48 -11.42
CA ILE A 177 22.12 20.06 -11.74
C ILE A 177 20.69 19.81 -12.22
N THR A 178 19.68 20.26 -11.49
CA THR A 178 18.26 20.00 -11.78
C THR A 178 17.86 20.63 -13.11
N GLU A 179 18.24 21.88 -13.38
CA GLU A 179 18.01 22.55 -14.66
C GLU A 179 18.62 21.75 -15.84
N LYS A 180 19.78 21.14 -15.64
CA LYS A 180 20.46 20.36 -16.68
C LYS A 180 19.83 18.99 -16.92
N VAL A 181 19.24 18.35 -15.90
CA VAL A 181 18.79 16.94 -15.99
C VAL A 181 17.28 16.79 -16.07
N GLN A 182 16.52 17.75 -15.53
CA GLN A 182 15.08 17.65 -15.39
C GLN A 182 14.40 18.48 -16.48
N ASN A 183 13.52 17.82 -17.24
CA ASN A 183 12.66 18.46 -18.22
C ASN A 183 11.20 18.23 -17.80
N MET A 184 10.43 19.31 -17.67
CA MET A 184 8.98 19.22 -17.48
C MET A 184 8.30 19.14 -18.85
N THR A 185 7.82 17.95 -19.18
CA THR A 185 6.98 17.75 -20.36
C THR A 185 5.53 18.06 -20.02
N ASN A 186 4.86 18.91 -20.82
CA ASN A 186 3.41 19.08 -20.72
C ASN A 186 2.74 17.79 -21.23
N ARG A 187 2.42 16.88 -20.32
CA ARG A 187 1.62 15.68 -20.62
C ARG A 187 0.15 16.00 -20.41
N LYS A 188 -0.72 15.57 -21.34
CA LYS A 188 -2.17 15.61 -21.14
C LYS A 188 -2.59 14.46 -20.22
N PRO A 189 -3.39 14.71 -19.16
CA PRO A 189 -3.85 13.67 -18.25
C PRO A 189 -4.73 12.65 -18.99
N THR A 190 -4.59 11.38 -18.59
CA THR A 190 -5.39 10.26 -19.09
C THR A 190 -6.83 10.34 -18.60
N PHE A 191 -7.73 9.56 -19.21
CA PHE A 191 -9.14 9.53 -18.80
C PHE A 191 -9.31 9.09 -17.33
N ILE A 192 -8.53 8.11 -16.88
CA ILE A 192 -8.58 7.61 -15.49
C ILE A 192 -8.10 8.68 -14.51
N GLU A 193 -7.01 9.39 -14.83
CA GLU A 193 -6.51 10.50 -14.00
C GLU A 193 -7.54 11.63 -13.91
N ARG A 194 -8.21 11.97 -15.00
CA ARG A 194 -9.32 12.96 -14.97
C ARG A 194 -10.48 12.52 -14.08
N LEU A 195 -10.81 11.23 -14.10
CA LEU A 195 -11.87 10.69 -13.26
C LEU A 195 -11.47 10.76 -11.77
N GLN A 196 -10.22 10.43 -11.44
CA GLN A 196 -9.68 10.57 -10.09
C GLN A 196 -9.69 12.03 -9.62
N ASP A 197 -9.26 12.97 -10.47
CA ASP A 197 -9.30 14.40 -10.14
C ASP A 197 -10.74 14.89 -9.93
N PHE A 198 -11.69 14.37 -10.71
CA PHE A 198 -13.10 14.69 -10.58
C PHE A 198 -13.72 14.13 -9.29
N THR A 199 -13.30 12.95 -8.83
CA THR A 199 -13.83 12.33 -7.60
C THR A 199 -13.39 13.05 -6.33
N VAL A 200 -12.22 13.71 -6.35
CA VAL A 200 -11.70 14.50 -5.22
C VAL A 200 -12.09 15.98 -5.28
N HIS A 201 -12.85 16.40 -6.29
CA HIS A 201 -13.22 17.80 -6.46
C HIS A 201 -14.20 18.25 -5.35
N PRO A 202 -13.96 19.39 -4.67
CA PRO A 202 -14.78 19.82 -3.51
C PRO A 202 -16.27 19.95 -3.80
N VAL A 203 -16.63 20.38 -5.02
CA VAL A 203 -18.03 20.62 -5.42
C VAL A 203 -18.67 19.41 -6.13
N PHE A 204 -17.88 18.65 -6.90
CA PHE A 204 -18.41 17.58 -7.77
C PHE A 204 -18.21 16.18 -7.18
N GLY A 205 -17.26 16.03 -6.26
CA GLY A 205 -16.98 14.77 -5.57
C GLY A 205 -18.17 14.30 -4.73
N LEU A 206 -18.82 15.19 -3.98
CA LEU A 206 -19.97 14.82 -3.13
C LEU A 206 -21.19 14.35 -3.95
N PRO A 207 -21.67 15.08 -4.99
CA PRO A 207 -22.72 14.57 -5.87
C PRO A 207 -22.37 13.23 -6.52
N LEU A 208 -21.13 13.08 -6.99
CA LEU A 208 -20.68 11.82 -7.59
C LEU A 208 -20.69 10.68 -6.57
N ALA A 209 -20.21 10.92 -5.36
CA ALA A 209 -20.23 9.94 -4.28
C ALA A 209 -21.67 9.48 -3.96
N LEU A 210 -22.63 10.41 -3.92
CA LEU A 210 -24.05 10.08 -3.74
C LEU A 210 -24.60 9.23 -4.90
N VAL A 211 -24.24 9.56 -6.14
CA VAL A 211 -24.64 8.77 -7.32
C VAL A 211 -24.05 7.36 -7.27
N VAL A 212 -22.77 7.23 -6.92
CA VAL A 212 -22.10 5.93 -6.78
C VAL A 212 -22.72 5.12 -5.65
N LEU A 213 -22.97 5.73 -4.49
CA LEU A 213 -23.62 5.07 -3.36
C LEU A 213 -25.03 4.61 -3.72
N PHE A 214 -25.81 5.45 -4.40
CA PHE A 214 -27.13 5.09 -4.89
C PHE A 214 -27.07 3.93 -5.89
N ALA A 215 -26.14 3.95 -6.83
CA ALA A 215 -25.95 2.87 -7.80
C ALA A 215 -25.56 1.55 -7.11
N LEU A 216 -24.62 1.59 -6.15
CA LEU A 216 -24.22 0.43 -5.36
C LEU A 216 -25.38 -0.12 -4.52
N PHE A 217 -26.14 0.75 -3.87
CA PHE A 217 -27.33 0.34 -3.11
C PHE A 217 -28.35 -0.38 -4.00
N ASN A 218 -28.70 0.21 -5.15
CA ASN A 218 -29.64 -0.42 -6.09
C ASN A 218 -29.10 -1.75 -6.64
N LEU A 219 -27.80 -1.83 -6.92
CA LEU A 219 -27.18 -3.07 -7.39
C LEU A 219 -27.23 -4.17 -6.32
N ILE A 220 -26.87 -3.85 -5.08
CA ILE A 220 -26.92 -4.80 -3.96
C ILE A 220 -28.37 -5.23 -3.70
N SER A 221 -29.31 -4.29 -3.70
CA SER A 221 -30.74 -4.59 -3.52
C SER A 221 -31.26 -5.52 -4.62
N PHE A 222 -30.98 -5.21 -5.89
CA PHE A 222 -31.41 -6.01 -7.03
C PHE A 222 -30.84 -7.43 -6.99
N LEU A 223 -29.53 -7.56 -6.76
CA LEU A 223 -28.88 -8.87 -6.67
C LEU A 223 -29.34 -9.64 -5.44
N GLY A 224 -29.56 -8.96 -4.31
CA GLY A 224 -30.05 -9.54 -3.08
C GLY A 224 -31.44 -10.12 -3.25
N GLU A 225 -32.38 -9.36 -3.83
CA GLU A 225 -33.72 -9.85 -4.16
C GLU A 225 -33.69 -11.05 -5.11
N TYR A 226 -32.83 -11.00 -6.14
CA TYR A 226 -32.67 -12.10 -7.08
C TYR A 226 -32.19 -13.39 -6.38
N MET A 227 -31.18 -13.27 -5.52
CA MET A 227 -30.67 -14.38 -4.72
C MET A 227 -31.69 -14.90 -3.70
N THR A 228 -32.41 -14.01 -3.01
CA THR A 228 -33.47 -14.40 -2.06
C THR A 228 -34.57 -15.18 -2.76
N LYS A 229 -35.04 -14.74 -3.94
CA LYS A 229 -36.03 -15.50 -4.74
C LYS A 229 -35.49 -16.88 -5.14
N GLY A 230 -34.21 -16.96 -5.51
CA GLY A 230 -33.55 -18.23 -5.80
C GLY A 230 -33.50 -19.18 -4.60
N LEU A 231 -33.17 -18.65 -3.42
CA LEU A 231 -33.14 -19.43 -2.16
C LEU A 231 -34.54 -19.80 -1.68
N GLU A 232 -35.53 -18.94 -1.84
CA GLU A 232 -36.93 -19.25 -1.57
C GLU A 232 -37.44 -20.39 -2.44
N ALA A 233 -37.10 -20.38 -3.73
CA ALA A 233 -37.40 -21.49 -4.63
C ALA A 233 -36.70 -22.80 -4.20
N LEU A 234 -35.50 -22.71 -3.64
CA LEU A 234 -34.76 -23.86 -3.11
C LEU A 234 -35.37 -24.38 -1.79
N PHE A 235 -35.74 -23.49 -0.88
CA PHE A 235 -36.42 -23.83 0.38
C PHE A 235 -37.78 -24.47 0.10
N SER A 236 -38.58 -23.91 -0.81
CA SER A 236 -39.89 -24.46 -1.17
C SER A 236 -39.81 -25.84 -1.80
N ARG A 237 -38.82 -26.09 -2.67
CA ARG A 237 -38.64 -27.40 -3.34
C ARG A 237 -38.03 -28.47 -2.44
N CYS A 238 -37.01 -28.12 -1.67
CA CYS A 238 -36.19 -29.11 -0.96
C CYS A 238 -36.51 -29.16 0.55
N TYR A 239 -36.76 -28.01 1.18
CA TYR A 239 -36.85 -27.89 2.63
C TYR A 239 -38.28 -27.98 3.15
N THR A 240 -39.25 -27.37 2.47
CA THR A 240 -40.67 -27.40 2.86
C THR A 240 -41.23 -28.82 2.98
N PRO A 241 -40.99 -29.76 2.04
CA PRO A 241 -41.47 -31.13 2.18
C PRO A 241 -40.91 -31.86 3.41
N LEU A 242 -39.66 -31.57 3.79
CA LEU A 242 -39.04 -32.14 4.98
C LEU A 242 -39.67 -31.60 6.25
N ILE A 243 -39.91 -30.29 6.31
CA ILE A 243 -40.53 -29.64 7.46
C ILE A 243 -41.99 -30.06 7.63
N LEU A 244 -42.76 -30.21 6.55
CA LEU A 244 -44.14 -30.71 6.65
C LEU A 244 -44.19 -32.15 7.17
N LYS A 245 -43.29 -33.04 6.74
CA LYS A 245 -43.16 -34.39 7.31
C LYS A 245 -42.80 -34.34 8.80
N LEU A 246 -41.86 -33.48 9.17
CA LEU A 246 -41.46 -33.29 10.57
C LEU A 246 -42.63 -32.73 11.41
N SER A 247 -43.44 -31.84 10.83
CA SER A 247 -44.65 -31.28 11.44
C SER A 247 -45.70 -32.35 11.74
N GLU A 248 -45.87 -33.33 10.86
CA GLU A 248 -46.80 -34.44 11.10
C GLU A 248 -46.32 -35.33 12.25
N ILE A 249 -45.02 -35.59 12.33
CA ILE A 249 -44.40 -36.44 13.36
C ILE A 249 -44.46 -35.78 14.75
N LEU A 250 -44.18 -34.47 14.84
CA LEU A 250 -44.15 -33.74 16.12
C LEU A 250 -45.53 -33.52 16.74
N GLY A 251 -46.60 -33.62 15.94
CA GLY A 251 -47.97 -33.36 16.35
C GLY A 251 -48.25 -31.87 16.54
N LYS A 252 -49.30 -31.37 15.88
CA LYS A 252 -49.64 -29.93 15.78
C LYS A 252 -49.96 -29.22 17.11
N GLN A 253 -50.05 -29.93 18.23
CA GLN A 253 -50.35 -29.38 19.57
C GLN A 253 -49.19 -29.56 20.56
N SER A 254 -48.03 -30.03 20.09
CA SER A 254 -46.85 -30.22 20.94
C SER A 254 -46.09 -28.92 21.11
N PHE A 255 -45.55 -28.68 22.31
CA PHE A 255 -44.63 -27.57 22.58
C PHE A 255 -43.47 -27.52 21.58
N TRP A 256 -42.93 -28.68 21.20
CA TRP A 256 -41.82 -28.77 20.24
C TRP A 256 -42.23 -28.43 18.82
N HIS A 257 -43.50 -28.66 18.45
CA HIS A 257 -44.04 -28.25 17.17
C HIS A 257 -44.13 -26.72 17.10
N GLU A 258 -44.69 -26.09 18.13
CA GLU A 258 -44.82 -24.64 18.23
C GLU A 258 -43.46 -23.92 18.24
N LEU A 259 -42.47 -24.45 18.98
CA LEU A 259 -41.13 -23.86 19.04
C LEU A 259 -40.34 -24.00 17.73
N LEU A 260 -40.30 -25.21 17.16
CA LEU A 260 -39.41 -25.50 16.02
C LEU A 260 -40.04 -25.13 14.68
N ILE A 261 -41.34 -25.39 14.51
CA ILE A 261 -42.04 -25.23 13.24
C ILE A 261 -42.99 -24.03 13.29
N GLY A 262 -43.66 -23.85 14.43
CA GLY A 262 -44.63 -22.78 14.65
C GLY A 262 -45.94 -23.04 13.93
N THR A 263 -46.58 -21.99 13.42
CA THR A 263 -47.91 -22.08 12.82
C THR A 263 -47.87 -22.59 11.38
N VAL A 264 -48.72 -23.55 11.07
CA VAL A 264 -48.92 -24.11 9.71
C VAL A 264 -50.39 -24.04 9.37
N GLU A 265 -50.75 -23.17 8.42
CA GLU A 265 -52.14 -22.97 7.98
C GLU A 265 -52.42 -23.80 6.72
N ASN A 266 -53.52 -24.56 6.70
CA ASN A 266 -54.02 -25.29 5.52
C ASN A 266 -52.96 -26.15 4.78
N ASN A 267 -52.05 -26.80 5.51
CA ASN A 267 -50.93 -27.58 4.96
C ASN A 267 -49.99 -26.79 4.02
N ALA A 268 -50.05 -25.46 4.06
CA ALA A 268 -49.10 -24.57 3.41
C ALA A 268 -48.21 -23.93 4.48
N LEU A 269 -46.89 -23.97 4.27
CA LEU A 269 -45.94 -23.34 5.16
C LEU A 269 -45.61 -21.95 4.63
N ASN A 270 -45.99 -20.91 5.36
CA ASN A 270 -45.53 -19.56 5.09
C ASN A 270 -44.35 -19.23 6.02
N TYR A 271 -43.14 -19.21 5.48
CA TYR A 271 -41.92 -18.97 6.26
C TYR A 271 -41.88 -17.61 6.95
N GLU A 272 -42.60 -16.59 6.49
CA GLU A 272 -42.62 -15.28 7.14
C GLU A 272 -43.54 -15.26 8.38
N ARG A 273 -44.54 -16.15 8.42
CA ARG A 273 -45.58 -16.17 9.47
C ARG A 273 -45.51 -17.38 10.40
N ALA A 274 -44.76 -18.42 10.04
CA ALA A 274 -44.68 -19.63 10.82
C ALA A 274 -44.14 -19.36 12.24
N MET A 275 -43.19 -18.44 12.41
CA MET A 275 -42.56 -18.04 13.67
C MET A 275 -41.78 -19.16 14.39
N GLY A 276 -41.52 -20.28 13.73
CA GLY A 276 -40.68 -21.36 14.26
C GLY A 276 -39.19 -21.13 14.01
N VAL A 277 -38.35 -21.75 14.86
CA VAL A 277 -36.88 -21.66 14.74
C VAL A 277 -36.37 -22.28 13.43
N LEU A 278 -36.86 -23.47 13.07
CA LEU A 278 -36.46 -24.17 11.84
C LEU A 278 -37.18 -23.62 10.60
N THR A 279 -38.27 -22.89 10.77
CA THR A 279 -39.02 -22.30 9.66
C THR A 279 -38.57 -20.85 9.45
N THR A 280 -39.20 -19.90 10.14
CA THR A 280 -38.92 -18.47 10.00
C THR A 280 -37.48 -18.14 10.39
N GLY A 281 -36.98 -18.68 11.50
CA GLY A 281 -35.61 -18.39 11.97
C GLY A 281 -34.55 -18.77 10.93
N LEU A 282 -34.61 -20.01 10.43
CA LEU A 282 -33.66 -20.49 9.42
C LEU A 282 -33.84 -19.78 8.07
N PHE A 283 -35.08 -19.57 7.62
CA PHE A 283 -35.34 -18.91 6.33
C PHE A 283 -34.94 -17.44 6.33
N VAL A 284 -35.24 -16.68 7.38
CA VAL A 284 -34.78 -15.29 7.49
C VAL A 284 -33.26 -15.23 7.49
N SER A 285 -32.59 -16.12 8.25
CA SER A 285 -31.13 -16.12 8.35
C SER A 285 -30.46 -16.47 7.02
N LEU A 286 -30.87 -17.58 6.38
CA LEU A 286 -30.20 -18.11 5.19
C LEU A 286 -30.83 -17.65 3.88
N GLY A 287 -32.15 -17.52 3.81
CA GLY A 287 -32.87 -17.14 2.60
C GLY A 287 -32.95 -15.63 2.38
N VAL A 288 -33.05 -14.84 3.46
CA VAL A 288 -33.18 -13.38 3.37
C VAL A 288 -31.87 -12.67 3.69
N VAL A 289 -31.33 -12.85 4.89
CA VAL A 289 -30.19 -12.05 5.39
C VAL A 289 -28.86 -12.43 4.73
N PHE A 290 -28.58 -13.73 4.60
CA PHE A 290 -27.30 -14.22 4.06
C PHE A 290 -26.97 -13.70 2.65
N PRO A 291 -27.90 -13.66 1.66
CA PRO A 291 -27.65 -13.05 0.35
C PRO A 291 -27.12 -11.62 0.41
N TYR A 292 -27.74 -10.76 1.23
CA TYR A 292 -27.30 -9.38 1.36
C TYR A 292 -25.92 -9.31 2.01
N ILE A 293 -25.71 -10.04 3.11
CA ILE A 293 -24.39 -10.09 3.78
C ILE A 293 -23.31 -10.51 2.77
N LEU A 294 -23.53 -11.58 2.01
CA LEU A 294 -22.58 -12.06 1.02
C LEU A 294 -22.27 -10.99 -0.03
N LEU A 295 -23.29 -10.30 -0.55
CA LEU A 295 -23.12 -9.23 -1.54
C LEU A 295 -22.38 -8.02 -0.96
N PHE A 296 -22.67 -7.63 0.28
CA PHE A 296 -21.93 -6.57 0.97
C PHE A 296 -20.45 -6.94 1.12
N TYR A 297 -20.14 -8.18 1.50
CA TYR A 297 -18.75 -8.65 1.58
C TYR A 297 -18.06 -8.70 0.21
N ILE A 298 -18.76 -9.06 -0.87
CA ILE A 298 -18.16 -9.06 -2.21
C ILE A 298 -17.89 -7.63 -2.71
N VAL A 299 -18.81 -6.70 -2.44
CA VAL A 299 -18.71 -5.32 -2.93
C VAL A 299 -17.73 -4.48 -2.11
N PHE A 300 -17.65 -4.69 -0.80
CA PHE A 300 -16.85 -3.86 0.11
C PHE A 300 -15.67 -4.60 0.76
N GLY A 301 -15.57 -5.92 0.65
CA GLY A 301 -14.57 -6.74 1.33
C GLY A 301 -13.21 -6.85 0.63
N PHE A 302 -12.92 -5.97 -0.33
CA PHE A 302 -11.64 -5.88 -1.04
C PHE A 302 -11.08 -4.46 -1.00
#